data_AF-A0A8J6WKI5-F1
#
_entry.id   AF-A0A8J6WKI5-F1
#
_cell.length_a   1.000
_cell.length_b   1.000
_cell.length_c   1.000
_cell.angle_alpha   90.00
_cell.angle_beta   90.00
_cell.angle_gamma   90.00
#
_symmetry.space_group_name_H-M   'P 1'
#
loop_
_entity.id
_entity.type
_entity.pdbx_description
1 polymer ?
#
loop_
_entity_poly.entity_id
_entity_poly.type
_entity_poly.pdbx_seq_one_letter_code
_entity_poly.pdbx_strand_id
1 'polypeptide(L)'
;MGTWSVDAFGNDDAADWVIELTKSDDLSLVEAAINGVSAESDYLDAADAAIALAAIEVIARLNGNWGDRNAYTEPVDDWVAQVNVQPEPTLLAQARAAIDRILSEDSEMLELWQDSGDYEDWLGSVENLRSRIGE
;
A
#
# COMPACT_ATOMS: atom_id res chain seq x y z
N MET A 1 -12.15 -9.69 1.12
CA MET A 1 -10.78 -9.92 0.59
C MET A 1 -10.37 -11.37 0.70
N GLY A 2 -9.80 -11.96 -0.36
CA GLY A 2 -8.92 -13.11 -0.21
C GLY A 2 -7.52 -12.64 0.12
N THR A 3 -7.02 -13.03 1.29
CA THR A 3 -5.68 -12.67 1.78
C THR A 3 -4.87 -13.94 2.01
N TRP A 4 -3.62 -13.96 1.57
CA TRP A 4 -2.70 -15.10 1.73
C TRP A 4 -1.32 -14.72 2.29
N SER A 5 -1.05 -13.42 2.47
CA SER A 5 0.12 -12.91 3.18
C SER A 5 -0.22 -11.61 3.91
N VAL A 6 0.59 -11.27 4.91
CA VAL A 6 0.59 -9.98 5.63
C VAL A 6 1.26 -8.86 4.83
N ASP A 7 1.90 -9.19 3.71
CA ASP A 7 2.56 -8.22 2.83
C ASP A 7 1.55 -7.38 2.03
N ALA A 8 1.95 -6.17 1.64
CA ALA A 8 1.10 -5.22 0.91
C ALA A 8 0.48 -5.79 -0.39
N PHE A 9 1.18 -6.69 -1.09
CA PHE A 9 0.70 -7.35 -2.31
C PHE A 9 0.07 -8.73 -2.07
N GLY A 10 -0.12 -9.12 -0.81
CA GLY A 10 -0.57 -10.45 -0.37
C GLY A 10 -2.07 -10.69 -0.39
N ASN A 11 -2.81 -9.97 -1.23
CA ASN A 11 -4.28 -9.99 -1.30
C ASN A 11 -4.79 -9.74 -2.73
N ASP A 12 -6.05 -10.14 -2.98
CA ASP A 12 -6.68 -10.04 -4.31
C ASP A 12 -6.74 -8.59 -4.83
N ASP A 13 -7.17 -7.63 -4.00
CA ASP A 13 -7.39 -6.24 -4.41
C ASP A 13 -6.08 -5.54 -4.82
N ALA A 14 -4.99 -5.79 -4.09
CA ALA A 14 -3.66 -5.31 -4.44
C ALA A 14 -3.15 -5.96 -5.74
N ALA A 15 -3.39 -7.26 -5.93
CA ALA A 15 -2.99 -7.95 -7.16
C ALA A 15 -3.72 -7.41 -8.39
N ASP A 16 -5.03 -7.18 -8.28
CA ASP A 16 -5.84 -6.55 -9.33
C ASP A 16 -5.36 -5.12 -9.62
N TRP A 17 -5.03 -4.35 -8.59
CA TRP A 17 -4.49 -2.99 -8.76
C TRP A 17 -3.11 -2.99 -9.45
N VAL A 18 -2.21 -3.92 -9.12
CA VAL A 18 -0.89 -4.05 -9.78
C VAL A 18 -1.03 -4.31 -11.28
N ILE A 19 -2.04 -5.07 -11.70
CA ILE A 19 -2.32 -5.28 -13.13
C ILE A 19 -2.62 -3.96 -13.85
N GLU A 20 -3.30 -3.02 -13.19
CA GLU A 20 -3.56 -1.69 -13.76
C GLU A 20 -2.34 -0.77 -13.66
N LEU A 21 -1.60 -0.80 -12.54
CA LEU A 21 -0.35 -0.03 -12.38
C LEU A 21 0.65 -0.33 -13.49
N THR A 22 0.85 -1.61 -13.81
CA THR A 22 1.83 -2.02 -14.82
C THR A 22 1.47 -1.58 -16.25
N LYS A 23 0.25 -1.08 -16.47
CA LYS A 23 -0.20 -0.48 -17.74
C LYS A 23 -0.03 1.04 -17.78
N SER A 24 0.26 1.69 -16.64
CA SER A 24 0.55 3.12 -16.56
C SER A 24 2.05 3.39 -16.60
N ASP A 25 2.43 4.64 -16.85
CA ASP A 25 3.80 5.15 -16.85
C ASP A 25 3.99 6.37 -15.94
N ASP A 26 3.02 6.62 -15.05
CA ASP A 26 2.99 7.74 -14.10
C ASP A 26 2.45 7.34 -12.72
N LEU A 27 2.43 8.30 -11.79
CA LEU A 27 1.95 8.10 -10.41
C LEU A 27 0.43 8.25 -10.25
N SER A 28 -0.35 8.40 -11.33
CA SER A 28 -1.79 8.72 -11.21
C SER A 28 -2.57 7.69 -10.40
N LEU A 29 -2.29 6.40 -10.58
CA LEU A 29 -2.92 5.31 -9.82
C LEU A 29 -2.45 5.25 -8.37
N VAL A 30 -1.18 5.61 -8.11
CA VAL A 30 -0.62 5.70 -6.75
C VAL A 30 -1.27 6.85 -5.98
N GLU A 31 -1.38 8.01 -6.62
CA GLU A 31 -2.05 9.19 -6.06
C GLU A 31 -3.54 8.92 -5.82
N ALA A 32 -4.22 8.27 -6.76
CA ALA A 32 -5.64 7.92 -6.63
C ALA A 32 -5.89 6.99 -5.44
N ALA A 33 -5.07 5.96 -5.27
CA ALA A 33 -5.16 5.02 -4.15
C ALA A 33 -5.03 5.72 -2.78
N ILE A 34 -4.02 6.59 -2.64
CA ILE A 34 -3.78 7.31 -1.39
C ILE A 34 -4.87 8.35 -1.12
N ASN A 35 -5.35 9.04 -2.15
CA ASN A 35 -6.43 10.00 -2.02
C ASN A 35 -7.76 9.33 -1.68
N GLY A 36 -8.01 8.10 -2.16
CA GLY A 36 -9.21 7.32 -1.85
C GLY A 36 -9.38 7.11 -0.33
N VAL A 37 -8.31 6.74 0.36
CA VAL A 37 -8.30 6.59 1.82
C VAL A 37 -8.68 7.87 2.56
N SER A 38 -8.25 9.03 2.04
CA SER A 38 -8.55 10.33 2.66
C SER A 38 -9.95 10.84 2.31
N ALA A 39 -10.53 10.39 1.21
CA ALA A 39 -11.84 10.81 0.75
C ALA A 39 -12.96 10.13 1.56
N GLU A 40 -12.72 8.94 2.09
CA GLU A 40 -13.69 8.24 2.93
C GLU A 40 -13.64 8.71 4.38
N SER A 41 -14.61 9.56 4.73
CA SER A 41 -14.69 10.18 6.05
C SER A 41 -15.24 9.28 7.14
N ASP A 42 -16.02 8.26 6.75
CA ASP A 42 -16.82 7.49 7.70
C ASP A 42 -16.12 6.17 8.03
N TYR A 43 -16.17 5.18 7.15
CA TYR A 43 -15.60 3.86 7.38
C TYR A 43 -14.80 3.43 6.16
N LEU A 44 -13.54 3.06 6.36
CA LEU A 44 -12.63 2.68 5.29
C LEU A 44 -12.78 1.19 4.98
N ASP A 45 -13.24 0.87 3.78
CA ASP A 45 -13.33 -0.50 3.26
C ASP A 45 -11.93 -1.12 3.16
N ALA A 46 -11.85 -2.43 3.41
CA ALA A 46 -10.60 -3.14 3.38
C ALA A 46 -9.95 -3.06 1.98
N ALA A 47 -10.72 -3.17 0.89
CA ALA A 47 -10.21 -3.12 -0.49
C ALA A 47 -9.42 -1.84 -0.76
N ASP A 48 -9.96 -0.69 -0.39
CA ASP A 48 -9.28 0.60 -0.54
C ASP A 48 -8.02 0.69 0.35
N ALA A 49 -8.08 0.16 1.58
CA ALA A 49 -6.92 0.08 2.46
C ALA A 49 -5.80 -0.80 1.85
N ALA A 50 -6.13 -1.95 1.26
CA ALA A 50 -5.18 -2.85 0.62
C ALA A 50 -4.49 -2.20 -0.57
N ILE A 51 -5.27 -1.57 -1.45
CA ILE A 51 -4.77 -0.85 -2.62
C ILE A 51 -3.86 0.30 -2.18
N ALA A 52 -4.22 1.03 -1.11
CA ALA A 52 -3.38 2.09 -0.57
C ALA A 52 -2.06 1.56 0.00
N LEU A 53 -2.05 0.46 0.77
CA LEU A 53 -0.80 -0.14 1.25
C LEU A 53 0.11 -0.58 0.09
N ALA A 54 -0.47 -1.17 -0.97
CA ALA A 54 0.25 -1.52 -2.19
C ALA A 54 0.86 -0.28 -2.89
N ALA A 55 0.09 0.81 -3.01
CA ALA A 55 0.56 2.08 -3.56
C ALA A 55 1.69 2.71 -2.72
N ILE A 56 1.60 2.61 -1.40
CA ILE A 56 2.63 3.14 -0.48
C ILE A 56 3.92 2.30 -0.56
N GLU A 57 3.79 0.98 -0.77
CA GLU A 57 4.94 0.11 -1.04
C GLU A 57 5.65 0.50 -2.36
N VAL A 58 4.91 0.90 -3.39
CA VAL A 58 5.49 1.46 -4.62
C VAL A 58 6.27 2.74 -4.33
N ILE A 59 5.73 3.65 -3.52
CA ILE A 59 6.43 4.89 -3.10
C ILE A 59 7.75 4.56 -2.38
N ALA A 60 7.73 3.60 -1.46
CA ALA A 60 8.94 3.16 -0.75
C ALA A 60 10.01 2.66 -1.74
N ARG A 61 9.62 1.82 -2.71
CA ARG A 61 10.51 1.30 -3.76
C ARG A 61 11.07 2.41 -4.66
N LEU A 62 10.25 3.38 -5.05
CA LEU A 62 10.69 4.54 -5.86
C LEU A 62 11.74 5.41 -5.16
N ASN A 63 11.70 5.48 -3.82
CA ASN A 63 12.70 6.14 -2.99
C ASN A 63 13.94 5.27 -2.72
N GLY A 64 14.04 4.09 -3.32
CA GLY A 64 15.13 3.14 -3.13
C GLY A 64 15.06 2.33 -1.83
N ASN A 65 13.96 2.44 -1.08
CA ASN A 65 13.71 1.69 0.15
C ASN A 65 12.86 0.46 -0.17
N TRP A 66 13.50 -0.51 -0.81
CA TRP A 66 12.85 -1.73 -1.27
C TRP A 66 12.37 -2.61 -0.12
N GLY A 67 11.20 -3.22 -0.30
CA GLY A 67 10.78 -4.39 0.46
C GLY A 67 11.23 -5.70 -0.17
N ASP A 68 10.53 -6.78 0.16
CA ASP A 68 10.83 -8.09 -0.37
C ASP A 68 10.66 -8.14 -1.90
N ARG A 69 11.59 -8.84 -2.54
CA ARG A 69 11.64 -9.04 -3.99
C ARG A 69 11.55 -10.51 -4.30
N ASN A 70 10.45 -10.91 -4.94
CA ASN A 70 10.16 -12.28 -5.31
C ASN A 70 9.28 -12.32 -6.57
N ALA A 71 8.86 -13.50 -7.00
CA ALA A 71 8.06 -13.68 -8.22
C ALA A 71 6.69 -12.96 -8.17
N TYR A 72 6.14 -12.69 -6.99
CA TYR A 72 4.88 -11.96 -6.84
C TYR A 72 5.06 -10.44 -6.94
N THR A 73 6.24 -9.92 -6.60
CA THR A 73 6.53 -8.48 -6.67
C THR A 73 7.27 -8.07 -7.95
N GLU A 74 7.75 -9.04 -8.74
CA GLU A 74 8.50 -8.79 -9.99
C GLU A 74 7.80 -7.80 -10.93
N PRO A 75 6.47 -7.85 -11.16
CA PRO A 75 5.82 -6.86 -12.03
C PRO A 75 5.93 -5.42 -11.52
N VAL A 76 5.84 -5.23 -10.19
CA VAL A 76 6.00 -3.92 -9.55
C VAL A 76 7.45 -3.48 -9.58
N ASP A 77 8.37 -4.40 -9.35
CA ASP A 77 9.82 -4.13 -9.40
C ASP A 77 10.25 -3.61 -10.77
N ASP A 78 9.79 -4.28 -11.82
CA ASP A 78 10.06 -3.90 -13.20
C ASP A 78 9.44 -2.54 -13.53
N TRP A 79 8.22 -2.28 -13.04
CA TRP A 79 7.56 -0.99 -13.21
C TRP A 79 8.34 0.14 -12.53
N VAL A 80 8.74 -0.05 -11.26
CA VAL A 80 9.56 0.93 -10.51
C VAL A 80 10.89 1.19 -11.19
N ALA A 81 11.52 0.16 -11.78
CA ALA A 81 12.77 0.32 -12.51
C ALA A 81 12.62 1.06 -13.84
N GLN A 82 11.43 1.05 -14.43
CA GLN A 82 11.13 1.71 -15.71
C GLN A 82 10.63 3.14 -15.53
N VAL A 83 9.82 3.40 -14.49
CA VAL A 83 9.28 4.73 -14.20
C VAL A 83 10.41 5.62 -13.65
N ASN A 84 10.71 6.70 -14.37
CA ASN A 84 11.71 7.68 -13.93
C ASN A 84 11.02 8.87 -13.24
N VAL A 85 10.24 8.57 -12.20
CA VAL A 85 9.51 9.57 -11.41
C VAL A 85 9.97 9.48 -9.96
N GLN A 86 10.00 10.62 -9.28
CA GLN A 86 10.30 10.70 -7.85
C GLN A 86 9.05 11.19 -7.11
N PRO A 87 8.61 10.48 -6.06
CA PRO A 87 7.48 10.92 -5.23
C PRO A 87 7.75 12.29 -4.60
N GLU A 88 6.81 13.22 -4.76
CA GLU A 88 6.90 14.54 -4.12
C GLU A 88 6.75 14.43 -2.59
N PRO A 89 7.35 15.35 -1.79
CA PRO A 89 7.23 15.34 -0.34
C PRO A 89 5.78 15.38 0.17
N THR A 90 4.89 16.03 -0.57
CA THR A 90 3.44 16.05 -0.26
C THR A 90 2.84 14.66 -0.36
N LEU A 91 3.19 13.88 -1.38
CA LEU A 91 2.69 12.52 -1.57
C LEU A 91 3.19 11.59 -0.45
N LEU A 92 4.43 11.76 0.01
CA LEU A 92 4.95 11.04 1.18
C LEU A 92 4.16 11.37 2.46
N ALA A 93 3.82 12.65 2.66
CA ALA A 93 2.99 13.05 3.79
C ALA A 93 1.58 12.45 3.72
N GLN A 94 0.97 12.40 2.53
CA GLN A 94 -0.33 11.76 2.31
C GLN A 94 -0.26 10.24 2.52
N ALA A 95 0.80 9.58 2.06
CA ALA A 95 1.04 8.15 2.30
C ALA A 95 1.09 7.81 3.79
N ARG A 96 1.77 8.63 4.61
CA ARG A 96 1.80 8.45 6.07
C ARG A 96 0.43 8.64 6.69
N ALA A 97 -0.29 9.69 6.31
CA ALA A 97 -1.65 9.93 6.80
C ALA A 97 -2.61 8.80 6.41
N ALA A 98 -2.43 8.19 5.24
CA ALA A 98 -3.19 7.02 4.82
C ALA A 98 -2.89 5.80 5.69
N ILE A 99 -1.62 5.52 6.05
CA ILE A 99 -1.30 4.47 7.04
C ILE A 99 -1.98 4.74 8.38
N ASP A 100 -1.92 5.99 8.89
CA ASP A 100 -2.59 6.35 10.14
C ASP A 100 -4.11 6.12 10.08
N ARG A 101 -4.73 6.38 8.93
CA ARG A 101 -6.16 6.13 8.71
C ARG A 101 -6.49 4.64 8.58
N ILE A 102 -5.61 3.84 7.99
CA ILE A 102 -5.77 2.37 7.88
C ILE A 102 -5.61 1.71 9.25
N LEU A 103 -4.78 2.27 10.12
CA LEU A 103 -4.57 1.79 11.49
C LEU A 103 -5.55 2.38 12.52
N SER A 104 -6.53 3.19 12.09
CA SER A 104 -7.56 3.75 12.98
C SER A 104 -8.73 2.79 13.18
N GLU A 105 -9.52 3.01 14.24
CA GLU A 105 -10.70 2.20 14.56
C GLU A 105 -11.75 2.16 13.44
N ASP A 106 -11.87 3.20 12.61
CA ASP A 106 -12.85 3.25 11.52
C ASP A 106 -12.34 2.56 10.22
N SER A 107 -11.61 1.44 10.32
CA SER A 107 -11.05 0.70 9.19
C SER A 107 -11.43 -0.78 9.24
N GLU A 108 -12.10 -1.26 8.19
CA GLU A 108 -12.44 -2.68 8.04
C GLU A 108 -11.20 -3.56 8.00
N MET A 109 -10.12 -3.10 7.35
CA MET A 109 -8.86 -3.84 7.30
C MET A 109 -8.31 -4.08 8.71
N LEU A 110 -8.31 -3.06 9.56
CA LEU A 110 -7.84 -3.21 10.95
C LEU A 110 -8.69 -4.24 11.70
N GLU A 111 -10.02 -4.14 11.60
CA GLU A 111 -10.96 -5.06 12.25
C GLU A 111 -10.72 -6.51 11.79
N LEU A 112 -10.62 -6.73 10.47
CA LEU A 112 -10.37 -8.06 9.89
C LEU A 112 -9.06 -8.68 10.39
N TRP A 113 -7.99 -7.89 10.50
CA TRP A 113 -6.71 -8.40 11.01
C TRP A 113 -6.74 -8.61 12.52
N GLN A 114 -7.41 -7.77 13.30
CA GLN A 114 -7.59 -7.96 14.74
C GLN A 114 -8.37 -9.24 15.08
N ASP A 115 -9.34 -9.60 14.24
CA ASP A 115 -10.10 -10.84 14.35
C ASP A 115 -9.35 -12.08 13.82
N SER A 116 -8.16 -11.89 13.24
CA SER A 116 -7.30 -12.95 12.71
C SER A 116 -6.30 -13.49 13.75
N GLY A 117 -5.62 -14.59 13.41
CA GLY A 117 -4.50 -15.11 14.20
C GLY A 117 -3.17 -14.40 13.97
N ASP A 118 -3.08 -13.54 12.95
CA ASP A 118 -1.83 -12.98 12.42
C ASP A 118 -1.76 -11.45 12.57
N TYR A 119 -2.58 -10.87 13.45
CA TYR A 119 -2.67 -9.41 13.67
C TYR A 119 -1.30 -8.76 13.93
N GLU A 120 -0.50 -9.34 14.83
CA GLU A 120 0.80 -8.78 15.21
C GLU A 120 1.79 -8.79 14.04
N ASP A 121 1.75 -9.83 13.20
CA ASP A 121 2.60 -9.96 12.01
C ASP A 121 2.17 -8.95 10.93
N TRP A 122 0.87 -8.76 10.72
CA TRP A 122 0.35 -7.74 9.82
C TRP A 122 0.69 -6.32 10.28
N LEU A 123 0.48 -6.01 11.55
CA LEU A 123 0.83 -4.70 12.10
C LEU A 123 2.34 -4.44 11.95
N GLY A 124 3.17 -5.45 12.18
CA GLY A 124 4.61 -5.39 11.96
C GLY A 124 4.98 -5.09 10.49
N SER A 125 4.27 -5.68 9.53
CA SER A 125 4.42 -5.41 8.10
C SER A 125 4.07 -3.97 7.75
N VAL A 126 2.95 -3.44 8.25
CA VAL A 126 2.51 -2.05 8.01
C VAL A 126 3.48 -1.04 8.65
N GLU A 127 3.95 -1.28 9.87
CA GLU A 127 4.93 -0.42 10.53
C GLU A 127 6.31 -0.49 9.86
N ASN A 128 6.69 -1.66 9.34
CA ASN A 128 7.90 -1.78 8.51
C ASN A 128 7.78 -0.89 7.26
N LEU A 129 6.65 -0.96 6.55
CA LEU A 129 6.36 -0.11 5.39
C LEU A 129 6.41 1.38 5.77
N ARG A 130 5.75 1.77 6.87
CA ARG A 130 5.77 3.14 7.40
C ARG A 130 7.20 3.65 7.60
N SER A 131 8.09 2.82 8.15
CA SER A 131 9.49 3.19 8.36
C SER A 131 10.26 3.43 7.06
N ARG A 132 9.94 2.70 5.98
CA ARG A 132 10.61 2.81 4.68
C ARG A 132 10.24 4.07 3.90
N ILE A 133 9.08 4.67 4.17
CA ILE A 133 8.69 5.95 3.55
C ILE A 133 9.22 7.17 4.33
N GLY A 134 9.88 6.96 5.47
CA GLY A 134 10.56 8.00 6.26
C GLY A 134 9.63 9.01 6.96
N GLU A 135 10.22 9.92 7.72
CA GLU A 135 9.51 11.05 8.38
C GLU A 135 9.02 12.13 7.40
#